data_AF-A0A382T752-F1
#
_entry.id   AF-A0A382T752-F1
#
_cell.length_a   1.000
_cell.length_b   1.000
_cell.length_c   1.000
_cell.angle_alpha   90.00
_cell.angle_beta   90.00
_cell.angle_gamma   90.00
#
_symmetry.space_group_name_H-M   'P 1'
#
loop_
_entity.id
_entity.type
_entity.pdbx_description
1 polymer ?
#
loop_
_entity_poly.entity_id
_entity_poly.type
_entity_poly.pdbx_seq_one_letter_code
_entity_poly.pdbx_strand_id
1 'polypeptide(L)'
;PEYLLHIPAGSTLTATCVYDNTIDNPDNPNDPPEWVFAGEGTEDEMFFVPFRFVPYQDGDENIYLGQEIDFILGDVNQDENLNILDVVIIVNQVLSNEYNLIADVNEDGFVNVLDVVMMVNIVLGGLP
;
A
#
# COMPACT_ATOMS: atom_id res chain seq x y z
N PRO A 1 -8.51 -2.54 6.88
CA PRO A 1 -8.14 -1.36 7.71
C PRO A 1 -6.63 -1.34 7.81
N GLU A 2 -6.03 -0.15 7.85
CA GLU A 2 -4.56 0.00 7.95
C GLU A 2 -4.02 -0.23 9.37
N TYR A 3 -4.90 -0.31 10.38
CA TYR A 3 -4.57 -0.62 11.77
C TYR A 3 -5.57 -1.62 12.36
N LEU A 4 -5.21 -2.29 13.46
CA LEU A 4 -6.17 -3.09 14.22
C LEU A 4 -7.28 -2.21 14.79
N LEU A 5 -8.50 -2.73 14.78
CA LEU A 5 -9.67 -2.05 15.34
C LEU A 5 -10.01 -2.67 16.69
N HIS A 6 -9.98 -1.87 17.75
CA HIS A 6 -10.53 -2.27 19.04
C HIS A 6 -12.07 -2.29 18.95
N ILE A 7 -12.66 -3.47 19.13
CA ILE A 7 -14.11 -3.68 19.14
C ILE A 7 -14.53 -3.93 20.60
N PRO A 8 -15.19 -2.97 21.28
CA PRO A 8 -15.61 -3.14 22.66
C PRO A 8 -16.60 -4.30 22.86
N ALA A 9 -16.61 -4.86 24.06
CA ALA A 9 -17.58 -5.88 24.42
C ALA A 9 -19.02 -5.35 24.25
N GLY A 10 -19.87 -6.13 23.57
CA GLY A 10 -21.26 -5.77 23.27
C GLY A 10 -21.49 -5.08 21.93
N SER A 11 -20.43 -4.83 21.14
CA SER A 11 -20.57 -4.37 19.76
C SER A 11 -21.28 -5.39 18.87
N THR A 12 -21.98 -4.89 17.84
CA THR A 12 -22.59 -5.70 16.78
C THR A 12 -21.83 -5.43 15.48
N LEU A 13 -21.32 -6.47 14.84
CA LEU A 13 -20.71 -6.39 13.51
C LEU A 13 -21.76 -6.70 12.45
N THR A 14 -21.88 -5.83 11.44
CA THR A 14 -22.80 -6.02 10.31
C THR A 14 -22.03 -5.91 9.01
N ALA A 15 -22.09 -6.96 8.20
CA ALA A 15 -21.61 -6.94 6.82
C ALA A 15 -22.82 -6.83 5.88
N THR A 16 -22.72 -5.97 4.88
CA THR A 16 -23.71 -5.86 3.81
C THR A 16 -22.99 -6.10 2.49
N CYS A 17 -23.44 -7.10 1.76
CA CYS A 17 -22.86 -7.53 0.50
C CYS A 17 -23.92 -7.38 -0.59
N VAL A 18 -23.48 -6.99 -1.78
CA VAL A 18 -24.32 -6.87 -2.97
C VAL A 18 -23.72 -7.75 -4.04
N TYR A 19 -24.58 -8.54 -4.67
CA TYR A 19 -24.29 -9.38 -5.81
C TYR A 19 -24.49 -8.59 -7.11
N ASP A 20 -23.58 -8.71 -8.07
CA ASP A 20 -23.63 -7.99 -9.35
C ASP A 20 -23.21 -8.89 -10.51
N ASN A 21 -24.19 -9.55 -11.13
CA ASN A 21 -23.98 -10.40 -12.31
C ASN A 21 -24.20 -9.65 -13.64
N THR A 22 -24.07 -8.33 -13.66
CA THR A 22 -24.18 -7.57 -14.90
C THR A 22 -22.90 -7.67 -15.73
N ILE A 23 -22.97 -7.28 -17.01
CA ILE A 23 -21.81 -7.18 -17.89
C ILE A 23 -20.83 -6.07 -17.47
N ASP A 24 -21.31 -5.13 -16.64
CA ASP A 24 -20.51 -4.00 -16.17
C ASP A 24 -19.66 -4.38 -14.95
N ASN A 25 -19.86 -5.56 -14.36
CA ASN A 25 -18.97 -6.10 -13.33
C ASN A 25 -17.74 -6.75 -13.99
N PRO A 26 -16.54 -6.12 -13.93
CA PRO A 26 -15.33 -6.67 -14.55
C PRO A 26 -14.83 -7.96 -13.89
N ASP A 27 -15.29 -8.25 -12.67
CA ASP A 27 -14.97 -9.44 -11.90
C ASP A 27 -16.08 -10.51 -11.99
N ASN A 28 -17.02 -10.37 -12.94
CA ASN A 28 -18.03 -11.39 -13.20
C ASN A 28 -17.35 -12.67 -13.75
N PRO A 29 -17.45 -13.82 -13.06
CA PRO A 29 -16.78 -15.04 -13.49
C PRO A 29 -17.41 -15.68 -14.74
N ASN A 30 -18.59 -15.20 -15.18
CA ASN A 30 -19.33 -15.75 -16.33
C ASN A 30 -19.26 -14.80 -17.54
N ASP A 31 -18.82 -15.32 -18.70
CA ASP A 31 -18.85 -14.61 -19.99
C ASP A 31 -19.45 -15.52 -21.09
N PRO A 32 -20.70 -15.28 -21.55
CA PRO A 32 -21.55 -14.13 -21.22
C PRO A 32 -22.14 -14.20 -19.79
N PRO A 33 -22.56 -13.06 -19.20
CA PRO A 33 -23.17 -13.04 -17.87
C PRO A 33 -24.40 -13.95 -17.76
N GLU A 34 -24.43 -14.78 -16.71
CA GLU A 34 -25.53 -15.69 -16.41
C GLU A 34 -26.34 -15.25 -15.19
N TRP A 35 -27.61 -15.67 -15.13
CA TRP A 35 -28.45 -15.49 -13.95
C TRP A 35 -28.07 -16.53 -12.89
N VAL A 36 -27.27 -16.12 -11.91
CA VAL A 36 -26.95 -16.93 -10.73
C VAL A 36 -27.74 -16.44 -9.50
N PHE A 37 -27.97 -17.35 -8.56
CA PHE A 37 -28.67 -17.07 -7.31
C PHE A 37 -27.71 -17.32 -6.14
N ALA A 38 -28.01 -16.73 -4.97
CA ALA A 38 -27.27 -17.05 -3.75
C ALA A 38 -27.55 -18.50 -3.31
N GLY A 39 -26.50 -19.27 -3.04
CA GLY A 39 -26.60 -20.67 -2.65
C GLY A 39 -25.23 -21.28 -2.29
N GLU A 40 -25.22 -22.59 -2.00
CA GLU A 40 -24.04 -23.36 -1.57
C GLU A 40 -23.50 -24.26 -2.68
N GLY A 41 -24.07 -24.18 -3.88
CA GLY A 41 -23.60 -24.88 -5.07
C GLY A 41 -22.36 -24.23 -5.65
N THR A 42 -21.54 -25.00 -6.37
CA THR A 42 -20.35 -24.47 -7.05
C THR A 42 -20.66 -23.53 -8.22
N GLU A 43 -21.92 -23.51 -8.66
CA GLU A 43 -22.44 -22.64 -9.73
C GLU A 43 -23.27 -21.47 -9.16
N ASP A 44 -23.39 -21.37 -7.82
CA ASP A 44 -24.10 -20.28 -7.14
C ASP A 44 -23.17 -19.10 -6.81
N GLU A 45 -23.74 -17.91 -6.59
CA GLU A 45 -22.97 -16.72 -6.22
C GLU A 45 -22.66 -16.72 -4.71
N MET A 46 -21.38 -16.92 -4.37
CA MET A 46 -20.93 -17.02 -2.98
C MET A 46 -20.21 -15.75 -2.55
N PHE A 47 -20.57 -15.19 -1.39
CA PHE A 47 -19.81 -14.13 -0.74
C PHE A 47 -19.10 -14.69 0.49
N PHE A 48 -17.79 -14.51 0.57
CA PHE A 48 -17.00 -14.92 1.72
C PHE A 48 -16.53 -13.67 2.48
N VAL A 49 -17.04 -13.47 3.70
CA VAL A 49 -16.64 -12.35 4.58
C VAL A 49 -15.87 -12.88 5.78
N PRO A 50 -14.54 -13.09 5.67
CA PRO A 50 -13.74 -13.55 6.79
C PRO A 50 -13.50 -12.41 7.78
N PHE A 51 -13.83 -12.64 9.05
CA PHE A 51 -13.36 -11.81 10.16
C PHE A 51 -12.18 -12.49 10.84
N ARG A 52 -11.04 -11.81 10.90
CA ARG A 52 -9.90 -12.24 11.73
C ARG A 52 -9.86 -11.34 12.96
N PHE A 53 -9.73 -11.95 14.13
CA PHE A 53 -9.64 -11.22 15.39
C PHE A 53 -8.57 -11.84 16.30
N VAL A 54 -8.09 -11.03 17.22
CA VAL A 54 -7.20 -11.42 18.32
C VAL A 54 -7.73 -10.77 19.62
N PRO A 55 -7.45 -11.34 20.80
CA PRO A 55 -7.77 -10.67 22.06
C PRO A 55 -7.05 -9.31 22.15
N TYR A 56 -7.79 -8.26 22.49
CA TYR A 56 -7.26 -6.91 22.61
C TYR A 56 -6.16 -6.82 23.68
N GLN A 57 -5.08 -6.13 23.34
CA GLN A 57 -4.05 -5.65 24.25
C GLN A 57 -3.86 -4.15 24.08
N ASP A 58 -3.50 -3.47 25.17
CA ASP A 58 -3.25 -2.03 25.15
C ASP A 58 -2.18 -1.70 24.09
N GLY A 59 -2.53 -0.83 23.15
CA GLY A 59 -1.67 -0.40 22.07
C GLY A 59 -1.83 -1.15 20.74
N ASP A 60 -2.69 -2.18 20.66
CA ASP A 60 -2.99 -2.89 19.40
C ASP A 60 -3.45 -1.93 18.29
N GLU A 61 -4.17 -0.86 18.63
CA GLU A 61 -4.61 0.16 17.68
C GLU A 61 -3.47 0.91 16.96
N ASN A 62 -2.23 0.81 17.46
CA ASN A 62 -1.05 1.40 16.84
C ASN A 62 -0.30 0.41 15.93
N ILE A 63 -0.73 -0.85 15.87
CA ILE A 63 -0.13 -1.85 14.99
C ILE A 63 -0.61 -1.59 13.56
N TYR A 64 0.32 -1.11 12.73
CA TYR A 64 0.09 -0.92 11.30
C TYR A 64 -0.02 -2.29 10.60
N LEU A 65 -1.13 -2.49 9.90
CA LEU A 65 -1.46 -3.68 9.10
C LEU A 65 -1.34 -3.40 7.59
N GLY A 66 -1.00 -2.16 7.21
CA GLY A 66 -0.77 -1.83 5.82
C GLY A 66 0.45 -2.56 5.27
N GLN A 67 0.60 -2.49 3.95
CA GLN A 67 1.79 -3.01 3.30
C GLN A 67 2.97 -2.13 3.72
N GLU A 68 3.95 -2.70 4.40
CA GLU A 68 5.27 -2.08 4.47
C GLU A 68 5.82 -2.16 3.05
N ILE A 69 5.82 -1.01 2.38
CA ILE A 69 6.53 -0.87 1.12
C ILE A 69 7.99 -0.79 1.53
N ASP A 70 8.68 -1.92 1.49
CA ASP A 70 10.12 -1.98 1.70
C ASP A 70 10.76 -1.28 0.50
N PHE A 71 11.03 0.02 0.65
CA PHE A 71 11.81 0.78 -0.33
C PHE A 71 13.20 1.06 0.26
N ILE A 72 14.20 1.03 -0.61
CA ILE A 72 15.53 1.49 -0.25
C ILE A 72 15.50 3.02 -0.35
N LEU A 73 15.77 3.73 0.75
CA LEU A 73 15.85 5.18 0.73
C LEU A 73 16.89 5.63 -0.31
N GLY A 74 16.50 6.53 -1.20
CA GLY A 74 17.29 6.98 -2.34
C GLY A 74 17.11 6.18 -3.63
N ASP A 75 16.53 4.98 -3.63
CA ASP A 75 16.28 4.16 -4.83
C ASP A 75 14.98 4.60 -5.53
N VAL A 76 15.06 5.75 -6.18
CA VAL A 76 13.89 6.45 -6.73
C VAL A 76 13.34 5.81 -8.00
N ASN A 77 14.09 4.91 -8.65
CA ASN A 77 13.59 4.10 -9.76
C ASN A 77 13.19 2.66 -9.34
N GLN A 78 13.40 2.30 -8.07
CA GLN A 78 13.06 1.01 -7.48
C GLN A 78 13.70 -0.18 -8.21
N ASP A 79 14.96 -0.02 -8.62
CA ASP A 79 15.72 -1.09 -9.28
C ASP A 79 16.64 -1.88 -8.32
N GLU A 80 16.56 -1.58 -7.02
CA GLU A 80 17.37 -2.12 -5.93
C GLU A 80 18.85 -1.68 -5.93
N ASN A 81 19.28 -0.81 -6.86
CA ASN A 81 20.66 -0.33 -6.95
C ASN A 81 20.79 1.19 -6.78
N LEU A 82 21.37 1.62 -5.67
CA LEU A 82 21.71 3.04 -5.46
C LEU A 82 22.88 3.46 -6.36
N ASN A 83 22.58 4.24 -7.41
CA ASN A 83 23.57 4.67 -8.38
C ASN A 83 23.32 6.09 -8.92
N ILE A 84 24.07 6.48 -9.96
CA ILE A 84 23.98 7.84 -10.53
C ILE A 84 22.61 8.13 -11.17
N LEU A 85 21.87 7.11 -11.59
CA LEU A 85 20.54 7.25 -12.16
C LEU A 85 19.57 7.83 -11.12
N ASP A 86 19.65 7.39 -9.87
CA ASP A 86 18.84 7.90 -8.77
C ASP A 86 19.10 9.39 -8.51
N VAL A 87 20.37 9.78 -8.47
CA VAL A 87 20.80 11.17 -8.32
C VAL A 87 20.19 12.05 -9.41
N VAL A 88 20.19 11.58 -10.67
CA VAL A 88 19.61 12.32 -11.80
C VAL A 88 18.10 12.49 -11.66
N ILE A 89 17.41 11.45 -11.19
CA ILE A 89 15.95 11.50 -10.96
C ILE A 89 15.62 12.47 -9.82
N ILE A 90 16.37 12.45 -8.72
CA ILE A 90 16.18 13.38 -7.59
C ILE A 90 16.40 14.82 -8.07
N VAL A 91 17.44 15.09 -8.86
CA VAL A 91 17.65 16.43 -9.46
C VAL A 91 16.45 16.86 -10.30
N ASN A 92 15.85 15.95 -11.08
CA ASN A 92 14.64 16.27 -11.85
C ASN A 92 13.45 16.57 -10.92
N GLN A 93 13.30 15.85 -9.82
CA GLN A 93 12.24 16.10 -8.82
C GLN A 93 12.42 17.46 -8.13
N VAL A 94 13.66 17.84 -7.77
CA VAL A 94 13.97 19.18 -7.26
C VAL A 94 13.57 20.26 -8.28
N LEU A 95 13.93 20.08 -9.56
CA LEU A 95 13.63 21.05 -10.62
C LEU A 95 12.13 21.16 -10.95
N SER A 96 11.40 20.05 -10.84
CA SER A 96 9.95 20.01 -11.05
C SER A 96 9.14 20.39 -9.79
N ASN A 97 9.81 20.60 -8.66
CA ASN A 97 9.18 20.82 -7.34
C ASN A 97 8.18 19.69 -7.00
N GLU A 98 8.57 18.46 -7.30
CA GLU A 98 7.81 17.25 -7.00
C GLU A 98 8.39 16.57 -5.75
N TYR A 99 7.53 16.32 -4.76
CA TYR A 99 7.92 15.60 -3.57
C TYR A 99 7.82 14.08 -3.81
N ASN A 100 8.86 13.36 -3.39
CA ASN A 100 8.89 11.91 -3.35
C ASN A 100 9.56 11.48 -2.04
N LEU A 101 8.86 10.64 -1.27
CA LEU A 101 9.36 10.13 0.01
C LEU A 101 10.70 9.38 -0.12
N ILE A 102 10.91 8.65 -1.21
CA ILE A 102 12.14 7.89 -1.45
C ILE A 102 13.32 8.84 -1.75
N ALA A 103 13.01 10.03 -2.31
CA ALA A 103 14.00 11.05 -2.67
C ALA A 103 14.38 11.97 -1.50
N ASP A 104 13.60 11.99 -0.43
CA ASP A 104 13.85 12.73 0.82
C ASP A 104 14.84 11.93 1.68
N VAL A 105 16.11 11.97 1.29
CA VAL A 105 17.17 11.10 1.78
C VAL A 105 17.61 11.50 3.20
N ASN A 106 17.34 12.73 3.61
CA ASN A 106 17.60 13.20 4.97
C ASN A 106 16.34 13.20 5.87
N GLU A 107 15.20 12.80 5.33
CA GLU A 107 13.90 12.72 6.00
C GLU A 107 13.46 14.04 6.66
N ASP A 108 13.82 15.18 6.07
CA ASP A 108 13.47 16.51 6.59
C ASP A 108 12.11 17.03 6.08
N GLY A 109 11.46 16.27 5.20
CA GLY A 109 10.18 16.59 4.58
C GLY A 109 10.32 17.45 3.32
N PHE A 110 11.53 17.71 2.81
CA PHE A 110 11.77 18.53 1.63
C PHE A 110 12.79 17.89 0.67
N VAL A 111 12.35 17.51 -0.53
CA VAL A 111 13.28 17.10 -1.60
C VAL A 111 13.98 18.33 -2.19
N ASN A 112 15.27 18.49 -1.88
CA ASN A 112 16.09 19.63 -2.27
C ASN A 112 17.55 19.25 -2.57
N VAL A 113 18.44 20.24 -2.66
CA VAL A 113 19.85 20.00 -3.01
C VAL A 113 20.61 19.22 -1.93
N LEU A 114 20.14 19.23 -0.69
CA LEU A 114 20.74 18.46 0.40
C LEU A 114 20.58 16.95 0.17
N ASP A 115 19.43 16.49 -0.34
CA ASP A 115 19.20 15.09 -0.70
C ASP A 115 20.13 14.63 -1.81
N VAL A 116 20.33 15.48 -2.82
CA VAL A 116 21.26 15.22 -3.93
C VAL A 116 22.69 15.05 -3.41
N VAL A 117 23.13 15.93 -2.49
CA VAL A 117 24.47 15.85 -1.89
C VAL A 117 24.63 14.56 -1.07
N MET A 118 23.62 14.19 -0.29
CA MET A 118 23.62 12.96 0.49
C MET A 118 23.66 11.73 -0.40
N MET A 119 22.89 11.70 -1.49
CA MET A 119 22.91 10.62 -2.46
C MET A 119 24.24 10.47 -3.18
N VAL A 120 24.90 11.56 -3.53
CA VAL A 120 26.25 11.50 -4.10
C VAL A 120 27.25 10.90 -3.10
N ASN A 121 27.16 11.25 -1.82
CA ASN A 121 28.01 10.65 -0.80
C ASN A 121 27.78 9.14 -0.68
N ILE A 122 26.51 8.71 -0.67
CA ILE A 122 26.12 7.29 -0.62
C ILE A 122 26.70 6.53 -1.82
N VAL A 123 26.52 7.05 -3.04
CA VAL A 123 27.03 6.42 -4.29
C VAL A 123 28.56 6.33 -4.31
N LEU A 124 29.27 7.28 -3.68
CA LEU A 124 30.73 7.28 -3.57
C LEU A 124 31.26 6.40 -2.42
N GLY A 125 30.38 5.71 -1.68
CA GLY A 125 30.75 4.88 -0.53
C GLY A 125 31.10 5.68 0.72
N GLY A 126 30.71 6.95 0.77
CA GLY A 126 30.68 7.73 2.00
C GLY A 126 29.49 7.27 2.84
N LEU A 127 29.74 6.88 4.10
CA LEU A 127 28.65 6.67 5.04
C LEU A 127 27.99 8.02 5.36
N PRO A 128 26.65 8.09 5.45
CA PRO A 128 25.95 9.25 5.99
C PRO A 128 26.32 9.51 7.45
#